data_AF-A0A5P1FWW5-F1
#
_entry.id   AF-A0A5P1FWW5-F1
#
_cell.length_a   1.000
_cell.length_b   1.000
_cell.length_c   1.000
_cell.angle_alpha   90.00
_cell.angle_beta   90.00
_cell.angle_gamma   90.00
#
_symmetry.space_group_name_H-M   'P 1'
#
loop_
_entity.id
_entity.type
_entity.pdbx_description
1 polymer ?
#
loop_
_entity_poly.entity_id
_entity_poly.type
_entity_poly.pdbx_seq_one_letter_code
_entity_poly.pdbx_strand_id
1 'polypeptide(L)'
;MGFISILSRFSSSSSPPSNRFLFSTLRASSSCFNSLPSQLPKPDPVPPPRTRTRILSLLSLAAAGAVGGYLLSATCDPAVHHRIGGKDSTEILVQGTHKEVPREFIDELRAICGENMTLDIEERYFHGKPQNSFHKAVNVPDAVVYPRSGDDVHKIVLSCNKYKIPIVPYGGATSIEGHTLAPNGGVCIDMTLMNKIKSLHVEDMDVVVEPGIGWIELNEYLKPYGLFFPLDPG
;
A
#
# COMPACT_ATOMS: atom_id res chain seq x y z
N MET A 1 45.07 39.23 -18.39
CA MET A 1 44.78 40.29 -17.40
C MET A 1 43.77 39.71 -16.42
N GLY A 2 44.02 39.31 -15.18
CA GLY A 2 45.18 39.27 -14.30
C GLY A 2 44.75 38.44 -13.06
N PHE A 3 45.71 37.71 -12.49
CA PHE A 3 45.59 36.80 -11.35
C PHE A 3 45.23 37.48 -10.01
N ILE A 4 44.75 36.69 -9.03
CA ILE A 4 45.17 36.58 -7.59
C ILE A 4 44.38 35.39 -6.97
N SER A 5 44.91 34.15 -6.98
CA SER A 5 45.46 33.35 -5.85
C SER A 5 45.12 33.75 -4.40
N ILE A 6 44.50 32.82 -3.64
CA ILE A 6 44.67 32.67 -2.18
C ILE A 6 44.86 31.17 -1.84
N LEU A 7 45.83 30.95 -0.94
CA LEU A 7 46.55 29.71 -0.64
C LEU A 7 45.76 28.62 0.08
N SER A 8 46.05 27.38 -0.33
CA SER A 8 45.98 26.16 0.49
C SER A 8 46.98 26.20 1.65
N ARG A 9 46.54 25.86 2.87
CA ARG A 9 47.43 25.46 3.97
C ARG A 9 47.42 23.95 4.11
N PHE A 10 48.53 23.33 3.74
CA PHE A 10 48.94 22.01 4.20
C PHE A 10 49.31 22.08 5.68
N SER A 11 48.87 21.11 6.48
CA SER A 11 49.44 20.82 7.80
C SER A 11 50.03 19.41 7.76
N SER A 12 51.33 19.31 8.05
CA SER A 12 52.09 18.07 8.15
C SER A 12 53.02 18.10 9.37
N SER A 13 52.86 17.15 10.28
CA SER A 13 53.93 16.47 11.06
C SER A 13 53.26 15.35 11.90
N SER A 14 53.45 14.04 11.64
CA SER A 14 54.53 13.15 12.12
C SER A 14 54.86 13.33 13.62
N SER A 15 54.73 12.35 14.54
CA SER A 15 55.40 11.02 14.55
C SER A 15 54.84 10.06 15.66
N PRO A 16 55.21 8.75 15.67
CA PRO A 16 54.63 7.59 16.43
C PRO A 16 55.56 7.15 17.64
N PRO A 17 55.61 5.89 18.22
CA PRO A 17 55.05 4.57 17.85
C PRO A 17 54.66 3.50 18.95
N SER A 18 54.25 2.32 18.43
CA SER A 18 54.38 0.92 18.94
C SER A 18 53.24 0.37 19.81
N ASN A 19 52.71 -0.86 19.67
CA ASN A 19 53.22 -2.16 19.18
C ASN A 19 52.07 -3.00 18.53
N ARG A 20 52.26 -3.64 17.36
CA ARG A 20 52.58 -5.09 17.12
C ARG A 20 51.61 -6.08 17.77
N PHE A 21 51.14 -7.18 17.18
CA PHE A 21 51.21 -7.86 15.88
C PHE A 21 50.15 -8.99 15.99
N LEU A 22 49.50 -9.40 14.91
CA LEU A 22 49.54 -10.80 14.43
C LEU A 22 48.59 -11.03 13.25
N PHE A 23 49.17 -11.64 12.22
CA PHE A 23 48.57 -12.14 11.00
C PHE A 23 47.67 -13.35 11.25
N SER A 24 46.61 -13.51 10.46
CA SER A 24 46.33 -14.80 9.83
C SER A 24 45.46 -14.66 8.58
N THR A 25 46.04 -15.04 7.46
CA THR A 25 45.47 -15.22 6.14
C THR A 25 44.84 -16.62 6.05
N LEU A 26 43.56 -16.72 5.66
CA LEU A 26 42.94 -17.98 5.17
C LEU A 26 41.96 -17.58 4.06
N ARG A 27 42.36 -17.64 2.79
CA ARG A 27 42.39 -18.82 1.89
C ARG A 27 41.00 -19.41 1.66
N ALA A 28 40.51 -19.17 0.45
CA ALA A 28 39.35 -19.81 -0.15
C ALA A 28 39.49 -21.34 -0.15
N SER A 29 38.37 -22.04 0.07
CA SER A 29 38.22 -23.45 -0.28
C SER A 29 36.89 -23.63 -0.98
N SER A 30 36.96 -23.69 -2.30
CA SER A 30 35.99 -24.35 -3.17
C SER A 30 36.26 -25.86 -3.13
N SER A 31 35.26 -26.65 -2.76
CA SER A 31 35.27 -28.09 -3.05
C SER A 31 33.86 -28.65 -3.10
N CYS A 32 33.50 -29.06 -4.33
CA CYS A 32 32.73 -30.24 -4.72
C CYS A 32 31.27 -30.38 -4.24
N PHE A 33 30.29 -30.31 -5.13
CA PHE A 33 29.82 -31.34 -6.09
C PHE A 33 29.03 -32.48 -5.43
N ASN A 34 27.85 -32.72 -6.02
CA ASN A 34 26.89 -33.83 -5.82
C ASN A 34 26.00 -33.67 -4.58
N SER A 35 24.67 -33.81 -4.63
CA SER A 35 23.81 -34.51 -5.59
C SER A 35 22.35 -34.18 -5.26
N LEU A 36 21.53 -33.89 -6.29
CA LEU A 36 20.07 -33.95 -6.20
C LEU A 36 19.62 -35.42 -6.02
N PRO A 37 18.61 -35.66 -5.19
CA PRO A 37 17.51 -36.54 -5.57
C PRO A 37 16.18 -35.83 -5.35
N SER A 38 15.48 -35.41 -6.41
CA SER A 38 14.27 -36.09 -6.90
C SER A 38 13.69 -37.15 -5.96
N GLN A 39 12.67 -36.81 -5.16
CA GLN A 39 11.44 -37.61 -4.98
C GLN A 39 10.42 -36.81 -4.17
N LEU A 40 9.28 -36.50 -4.80
CA LEU A 40 8.04 -36.11 -4.14
C LEU A 40 7.44 -37.32 -3.40
N PRO A 41 6.95 -37.19 -2.16
CA PRO A 41 6.09 -38.21 -1.57
C PRO A 41 4.68 -38.17 -2.21
N LYS A 42 4.28 -39.30 -2.82
CA LYS A 42 2.89 -39.76 -3.04
C LYS A 42 2.52 -40.74 -1.92
N PRO A 43 1.28 -41.20 -1.77
CA PRO A 43 -0.05 -40.58 -1.91
C PRO A 43 -0.91 -40.87 -0.64
N ASP A 44 -2.22 -40.58 -0.67
CA ASP A 44 -3.20 -41.59 -0.26
C ASP A 44 -4.55 -41.36 -0.97
N PRO A 45 -5.26 -42.44 -1.37
CA PRO A 45 -6.50 -42.35 -2.14
C PRO A 45 -7.72 -41.96 -1.30
N VAL A 46 -8.61 -41.21 -1.94
CA VAL A 46 -9.89 -40.67 -1.43
C VAL A 46 -10.90 -41.80 -1.14
N PRO A 47 -11.56 -41.83 0.03
CA PRO A 47 -12.73 -42.69 0.25
C PRO A 47 -14.02 -42.09 -0.37
N PRO A 48 -14.92 -42.92 -0.93
CA PRO A 48 -16.12 -42.48 -1.65
C PRO A 48 -17.24 -41.93 -0.74
N PRO A 49 -18.22 -41.19 -1.30
CA PRO A 49 -19.25 -40.49 -0.53
C PRO A 49 -20.26 -41.45 0.09
N ARG A 50 -20.60 -41.22 1.37
CA ARG A 50 -21.69 -41.92 2.05
C ARG A 50 -23.04 -41.33 1.66
N THR A 51 -23.76 -42.05 0.83
CA THR A 51 -25.20 -41.91 0.60
C THR A 51 -25.98 -42.41 1.82
N ARG A 52 -26.90 -41.59 2.34
CA ARG A 52 -28.04 -42.08 3.13
C ARG A 52 -29.31 -41.48 2.59
N THR A 53 -30.17 -42.36 2.11
CA THR A 53 -31.49 -42.10 1.55
C THR A 53 -32.56 -42.45 2.59
N ARG A 54 -33.71 -41.77 2.44
CA ARG A 54 -35.05 -42.04 3.02
C ARG A 54 -35.25 -41.46 4.43
N ILE A 55 -36.37 -40.84 4.80
CA ILE A 55 -37.79 -41.15 4.50
C ILE A 55 -38.63 -39.84 4.58
N LEU A 56 -39.68 -39.78 3.74
CA LEU A 56 -40.78 -38.81 3.76
C LEU A 56 -41.67 -38.94 5.01
N SER A 57 -42.10 -37.82 5.59
CA SER A 57 -43.40 -37.74 6.28
C SER A 57 -44.04 -36.36 6.15
N LEU A 58 -45.30 -36.39 5.73
CA LEU A 58 -46.24 -35.31 5.42
C LEU A 58 -47.02 -34.83 6.64
N LEU A 59 -47.73 -33.69 6.46
CA LEU A 59 -48.83 -33.09 7.25
C LEU A 59 -48.45 -32.43 8.60
N SER A 60 -49.00 -31.28 9.05
CA SER A 60 -50.03 -30.37 8.54
C SER A 60 -50.23 -29.18 9.53
N LEU A 61 -50.78 -28.08 9.01
CA LEU A 61 -51.71 -27.12 9.66
C LEU A 61 -51.20 -25.97 10.58
N ALA A 62 -51.23 -24.78 9.97
CA ALA A 62 -51.66 -23.44 10.44
C ALA A 62 -51.84 -23.10 11.93
N ALA A 63 -51.30 -21.94 12.34
CA ALA A 63 -52.05 -20.90 13.06
C ALA A 63 -51.32 -19.55 12.97
N ALA A 64 -52.10 -18.49 12.69
CA ALA A 64 -51.68 -17.09 12.67
C ALA A 64 -51.55 -16.52 14.10
N GLY A 65 -50.62 -15.60 14.30
CA GLY A 65 -50.49 -14.80 15.52
C GLY A 65 -49.52 -13.65 15.30
N ALA A 66 -50.02 -12.42 15.38
CA ALA A 66 -49.30 -11.18 15.10
C ALA A 66 -48.52 -10.63 16.31
N VAL A 67 -47.68 -9.63 16.00
CA VAL A 67 -47.15 -8.55 16.85
C VAL A 67 -45.71 -8.72 17.36
N GLY A 68 -44.84 -7.85 16.83
CA GLY A 68 -43.78 -7.19 17.61
C GLY A 68 -42.36 -7.67 17.34
N GLY A 69 -41.57 -6.85 16.61
CA GLY A 69 -40.12 -7.04 16.57
C GLY A 69 -39.45 -6.32 15.41
N TYR A 70 -39.13 -5.05 15.62
CA TYR A 70 -38.12 -4.23 14.94
C TYR A 70 -37.54 -4.81 13.63
N LEU A 71 -38.02 -4.28 12.49
CA LEU A 71 -37.31 -4.36 11.23
C LEU A 71 -36.01 -3.57 11.36
N LEU A 72 -34.92 -4.31 11.47
CA LEU A 72 -33.57 -3.85 11.16
C LEU A 72 -33.61 -3.37 9.70
N SER A 73 -33.59 -2.05 9.51
CA SER A 73 -33.37 -1.45 8.21
C SER A 73 -31.93 -1.74 7.82
N ALA A 74 -31.66 -2.95 7.31
CA ALA A 74 -30.48 -3.23 6.54
C ALA A 74 -30.68 -2.50 5.20
N THR A 75 -30.31 -1.22 5.17
CA THR A 75 -30.06 -0.53 3.91
C THR A 75 -28.83 -1.20 3.30
N CYS A 76 -29.06 -2.30 2.57
CA CYS A 76 -28.18 -2.64 1.48
C CYS A 76 -28.26 -1.45 0.54
N ASP A 77 -27.23 -0.60 0.54
CA ASP A 77 -27.09 0.44 -0.46
C ASP A 77 -27.25 -0.21 -1.84
N PRO A 78 -28.16 0.28 -2.69
CA PRO A 78 -28.17 -0.16 -4.06
C PRO A 78 -26.83 0.26 -4.64
N ALA A 79 -26.00 -0.70 -5.03
CA ALA A 79 -24.83 -0.43 -5.84
C ALA A 79 -25.29 0.42 -7.03
N VAL A 80 -25.00 1.72 -6.99
CA VAL A 80 -25.26 2.63 -8.10
C VAL A 80 -24.28 2.22 -9.18
N HIS A 81 -24.71 1.30 -10.02
CA HIS A 81 -24.00 0.90 -11.23
C HIS A 81 -24.13 2.07 -12.21
N HIS A 82 -23.30 3.09 -12.03
CA HIS A 82 -23.12 4.11 -13.05
C HIS A 82 -22.58 3.34 -14.28
N ARG A 83 -23.41 3.14 -15.30
CA ARG A 83 -22.97 2.54 -16.56
C ARG A 83 -22.10 3.57 -17.27
N ILE A 84 -20.81 3.58 -16.95
CA ILE A 84 -19.82 4.42 -17.60
C ILE A 84 -19.12 3.52 -18.64
N GLY A 85 -19.26 3.87 -19.92
CA GLY A 85 -18.63 3.16 -21.03
C GLY A 85 -19.59 2.28 -21.84
N GLY A 86 -19.59 2.50 -23.16
CA GLY A 86 -20.35 1.75 -24.15
C GLY A 86 -19.71 1.94 -25.53
N LYS A 87 -20.15 1.15 -26.52
CA LYS A 87 -19.60 1.19 -27.91
C LYS A 87 -19.75 2.57 -28.57
N ASP A 88 -20.65 3.40 -28.03
CA ASP A 88 -20.95 4.76 -28.49
C ASP A 88 -20.40 5.86 -27.55
N SER A 89 -19.63 5.49 -26.52
CA SER A 89 -19.01 6.44 -25.60
C SER A 89 -17.64 6.88 -26.12
N THR A 90 -17.44 8.19 -26.20
CA THR A 90 -16.14 8.82 -26.54
C THR A 90 -15.19 8.92 -25.35
N GLU A 91 -15.60 8.54 -24.14
CA GLU A 91 -14.73 8.57 -22.97
C GLU A 91 -13.84 7.33 -22.91
N ILE A 92 -12.53 7.56 -22.90
CA ILE A 92 -11.53 6.50 -22.71
C ILE A 92 -11.56 6.10 -21.23
N LEU A 93 -12.11 4.92 -20.95
CA LEU A 93 -12.18 4.35 -19.60
C LEU A 93 -11.20 3.21 -19.45
N VAL A 94 -10.38 3.29 -18.41
CA VAL A 94 -9.52 2.20 -17.97
C VAL A 94 -10.42 1.08 -17.46
N GLN A 95 -10.42 -0.03 -18.19
CA GLN A 95 -11.15 -1.24 -17.85
C GLN A 95 -10.48 -1.96 -16.67
N GLY A 96 -11.26 -2.72 -15.92
CA GLY A 96 -10.74 -3.61 -14.90
C GLY A 96 -11.84 -4.49 -14.30
N THR A 97 -11.41 -5.43 -13.47
CA THR A 97 -12.28 -6.41 -12.82
C THR A 97 -12.37 -6.11 -11.34
N HIS A 98 -13.57 -5.79 -10.86
CA HIS A 98 -13.85 -5.65 -9.44
C HIS A 98 -14.25 -7.00 -8.85
N LYS A 99 -13.67 -7.34 -7.69
CA LYS A 99 -14.08 -8.49 -6.88
C LYS A 99 -14.63 -7.96 -5.57
N GLU A 100 -15.70 -8.56 -5.09
CA GLU A 100 -16.27 -8.21 -3.79
C GLU A 100 -15.23 -8.44 -2.69
N VAL A 101 -15.08 -7.43 -1.82
CA VAL A 101 -14.11 -7.45 -0.74
C VAL A 101 -14.71 -8.18 0.47
N PRO A 102 -14.01 -9.20 1.03
CA PRO A 102 -14.49 -9.92 2.21
C PRO A 102 -14.69 -8.98 3.41
N ARG A 103 -15.73 -9.22 4.22
CA ARG A 103 -16.00 -8.40 5.41
C ARG A 103 -14.88 -8.51 6.44
N GLU A 104 -14.30 -9.69 6.57
CA GLU A 104 -13.19 -9.99 7.47
C GLU A 104 -11.96 -9.12 7.16
N PHE A 105 -11.74 -8.79 5.89
CA PHE A 105 -10.67 -7.90 5.48
C PHE A 105 -10.92 -6.45 5.94
N ILE A 106 -12.15 -5.96 5.77
CA ILE A 106 -12.52 -4.61 6.23
C ILE A 106 -12.40 -4.49 7.75
N ASP A 107 -12.80 -5.53 8.49
CA ASP A 107 -12.65 -5.59 9.94
C ASP A 107 -11.16 -5.62 10.36
N GLU A 108 -10.33 -6.37 9.62
CA GLU A 108 -8.87 -6.41 9.84
C GLU A 108 -8.23 -5.03 9.57
N LEU A 109 -8.62 -4.34 8.51
CA LEU A 109 -8.17 -2.96 8.26
C LEU A 109 -8.63 -1.98 9.34
N ARG A 110 -9.87 -2.10 9.82
CA ARG A 110 -10.41 -1.29 10.91
C ARG A 110 -9.63 -1.51 12.19
N ALA A 111 -9.23 -2.74 12.49
CA ALA A 111 -8.40 -3.06 13.64
C ALA A 111 -6.99 -2.47 13.54
N ILE A 112 -6.42 -2.39 12.33
CA ILE A 112 -5.09 -1.79 12.09
C ILE A 112 -5.15 -0.26 12.14
N CYS A 113 -6.08 0.36 11.41
CA CYS A 113 -6.08 1.81 11.16
C CYS A 113 -6.91 2.60 12.19
N GLY A 114 -7.82 1.93 12.91
CA GLY A 114 -8.79 2.56 13.80
C GLY A 114 -9.68 3.54 13.05
N GLU A 115 -9.65 4.80 13.48
CA GLU A 115 -10.39 5.90 12.86
C GLU A 115 -9.73 6.43 11.57
N ASN A 116 -8.48 6.05 11.28
CA ASN A 116 -7.75 6.51 10.09
C ASN A 116 -8.09 5.64 8.85
N MET A 117 -9.36 5.35 8.64
CA MET A 117 -9.89 4.64 7.48
C MET A 117 -11.32 5.12 7.19
N THR A 118 -11.68 5.15 5.91
CA THR A 118 -13.03 5.50 5.44
C THR A 118 -13.52 4.53 4.37
N LEU A 119 -14.84 4.31 4.39
CA LEU A 119 -15.59 3.56 3.38
C LEU A 119 -16.59 4.46 2.64
N ASP A 120 -16.57 5.76 2.96
CA ASP A 120 -17.46 6.76 2.37
C ASP A 120 -17.27 6.82 0.85
N ILE A 121 -18.39 6.86 0.14
CA ILE A 121 -18.39 6.77 -1.33
C ILE A 121 -17.75 7.98 -1.98
N GLU A 122 -17.96 9.18 -1.45
CA GLU A 122 -17.41 10.42 -2.01
C GLU A 122 -15.90 10.46 -1.83
N GLU A 123 -15.42 10.08 -0.64
CA GLU A 123 -14.00 10.04 -0.34
C GLU A 123 -13.26 8.99 -1.19
N ARG A 124 -13.86 7.81 -1.34
CA ARG A 124 -13.34 6.76 -2.24
C ARG A 124 -13.35 7.21 -3.69
N TYR A 125 -14.41 7.89 -4.14
CA TYR A 125 -14.48 8.43 -5.49
C TYR A 125 -13.42 9.50 -5.73
N PHE A 126 -13.19 10.39 -4.76
CA PHE A 126 -12.13 11.40 -4.80
C PHE A 126 -10.74 10.74 -4.93
N HIS A 127 -10.48 9.69 -4.15
CA HIS A 127 -9.20 8.97 -4.19
C HIS A 127 -9.04 8.08 -5.43
N GLY A 128 -10.13 7.65 -6.06
CA GLY A 128 -10.14 6.86 -7.29
C GLY A 128 -10.21 7.68 -8.59
N LYS A 129 -10.50 8.98 -8.50
CA LYS A 129 -10.60 9.89 -9.65
C LYS A 129 -9.48 10.94 -9.58
N PRO A 130 -8.43 10.84 -10.40
CA PRO A 130 -7.39 11.86 -10.46
C PRO A 130 -7.98 13.24 -10.82
N GLN A 131 -7.72 14.26 -10.00
CA GLN A 131 -8.20 15.63 -10.22
C GLN A 131 -7.64 16.27 -11.49
N ASN A 132 -6.40 15.93 -11.84
CA ASN A 132 -5.66 16.57 -12.93
C ASN A 132 -5.48 15.68 -14.17
N SER A 133 -6.27 14.62 -14.28
CA SER A 133 -6.17 13.68 -15.40
C SER A 133 -7.48 13.54 -16.15
N PHE A 134 -7.36 13.31 -17.46
CA PHE A 134 -8.49 12.93 -18.31
C PHE A 134 -8.83 11.43 -18.20
N HIS A 135 -7.95 10.63 -17.60
CA HIS A 135 -8.19 9.21 -17.42
C HIS A 135 -9.24 8.97 -16.34
N LYS A 136 -10.14 8.01 -16.61
CA LYS A 136 -11.14 7.54 -15.67
C LYS A 136 -11.10 6.02 -15.61
N ALA A 137 -11.41 5.46 -14.46
CA ALA A 137 -11.55 4.02 -14.30
C ALA A 137 -13.02 3.64 -14.12
N VAL A 138 -13.35 2.40 -14.50
CA VAL A 138 -14.69 1.83 -14.30
C VAL A 138 -15.03 1.59 -12.83
N ASN A 139 -14.02 1.54 -11.96
CA ASN A 139 -14.13 1.26 -10.53
C ASN A 139 -13.40 2.33 -9.70
N VAL A 140 -13.73 2.39 -8.42
CA VAL A 140 -13.07 3.19 -7.38
C VAL A 140 -12.55 2.26 -6.28
N PRO A 141 -11.62 2.71 -5.41
CA PRO A 141 -11.19 1.92 -4.26
C PRO A 141 -12.37 1.45 -3.40
N ASP A 142 -12.24 0.30 -2.75
CA ASP A 142 -13.19 -0.25 -1.78
C ASP A 142 -13.06 0.40 -0.40
N ALA A 143 -11.84 0.82 -0.05
CA ALA A 143 -11.53 1.56 1.16
C ALA A 143 -10.39 2.54 0.91
N VAL A 144 -10.36 3.62 1.69
CA VAL A 144 -9.19 4.50 1.80
C VAL A 144 -8.67 4.41 3.23
N VAL A 145 -7.37 4.18 3.39
CA VAL A 145 -6.69 4.09 4.69
C VAL A 145 -5.58 5.12 4.77
N TYR A 146 -5.39 5.68 5.97
CA TYR A 146 -4.41 6.73 6.24
C TYR A 146 -3.45 6.24 7.34
N PRO A 147 -2.43 5.43 7.01
CA PRO A 147 -1.45 4.95 7.97
C PRO A 147 -0.73 6.12 8.66
N ARG A 148 -0.27 5.92 9.90
CA ARG A 148 0.53 6.92 10.65
C ARG A 148 1.96 6.47 10.90
N SER A 149 2.30 5.25 10.50
CA SER A 149 3.60 4.65 10.72
C SER A 149 3.92 3.59 9.66
N GLY A 150 5.20 3.26 9.51
CA GLY A 150 5.62 2.15 8.66
C GLY A 150 5.08 0.78 9.13
N ASP A 151 4.80 0.63 10.42
CA ASP A 151 4.19 -0.60 10.97
C ASP A 151 2.73 -0.74 10.53
N ASP A 152 1.97 0.36 10.47
CA ASP A 152 0.61 0.37 9.92
C ASP A 152 0.63 -0.04 8.44
N VAL A 153 1.52 0.59 7.64
CA VAL A 153 1.70 0.25 6.21
C VAL A 153 2.03 -1.24 6.05
N HIS A 154 2.97 -1.75 6.85
CA HIS A 154 3.37 -3.15 6.81
C HIS A 154 2.19 -4.09 7.09
N LYS A 155 1.40 -3.84 8.15
CA LYS A 155 0.22 -4.64 8.49
C LYS A 155 -0.85 -4.58 7.39
N ILE A 156 -1.12 -3.40 6.84
CA ILE A 156 -2.08 -3.20 5.74
C ILE A 156 -1.64 -4.03 4.52
N VAL A 157 -0.37 -3.92 4.11
CA VAL A 157 0.16 -4.65 2.94
C VAL A 157 0.09 -6.16 3.16
N LEU A 158 0.40 -6.65 4.36
CA LEU A 158 0.27 -8.08 4.69
C LEU A 158 -1.18 -8.55 4.59
N SER A 159 -2.13 -7.77 5.12
CA SER A 159 -3.56 -8.06 5.00
C SER A 159 -3.99 -8.08 3.52
N CYS A 160 -3.65 -7.05 2.74
CA CYS A 160 -3.96 -7.03 1.30
C CYS A 160 -3.39 -8.25 0.56
N ASN A 161 -2.17 -8.68 0.87
CA ASN A 161 -1.56 -9.87 0.27
C ASN A 161 -2.28 -11.18 0.70
N LYS A 162 -2.74 -11.26 1.95
CA LYS A 162 -3.50 -12.40 2.48
C LYS A 162 -4.82 -12.59 1.73
N TYR A 163 -5.58 -11.51 1.52
CA TYR A 163 -6.88 -11.57 0.84
C TYR A 163 -6.82 -11.34 -0.68
N LYS A 164 -5.61 -11.11 -1.24
CA LYS A 164 -5.38 -10.81 -2.67
C LYS A 164 -6.12 -9.56 -3.15
N ILE A 165 -6.12 -8.54 -2.29
CA ILE A 165 -6.73 -7.23 -2.57
C ILE A 165 -5.68 -6.31 -3.22
N PRO A 166 -5.99 -5.64 -4.35
CA PRO A 166 -5.11 -4.66 -4.97
C PRO A 166 -4.81 -3.47 -4.05
N ILE A 167 -3.64 -2.87 -4.24
CA ILE A 167 -3.21 -1.66 -3.51
C ILE A 167 -3.00 -0.54 -4.52
N VAL A 168 -3.52 0.64 -4.19
CA VAL A 168 -3.26 1.90 -4.90
C VAL A 168 -2.57 2.85 -3.91
N PRO A 169 -1.26 3.13 -4.05
CA PRO A 169 -0.61 4.12 -3.23
C PRO A 169 -1.07 5.53 -3.59
N TYR A 170 -1.21 6.39 -2.60
CA TYR A 170 -1.72 7.75 -2.74
C TYR A 170 -0.89 8.74 -1.91
N GLY A 171 -0.78 9.96 -2.42
CA GLY A 171 -0.01 11.05 -1.84
C GLY A 171 -0.60 12.38 -2.29
N GLY A 172 0.19 13.28 -2.89
CA GLY A 172 -0.31 14.59 -3.33
C GLY A 172 -1.34 14.59 -4.48
N ALA A 173 -1.64 13.44 -5.09
CA ALA A 173 -2.66 13.27 -6.14
C ALA A 173 -2.51 14.17 -7.39
N THR A 174 -1.32 14.72 -7.64
CA THR A 174 -1.08 15.68 -8.73
C THR A 174 -0.84 15.04 -10.09
N SER A 175 -0.75 13.72 -10.17
CA SER A 175 -0.47 12.97 -11.40
C SER A 175 -1.53 13.20 -12.50
N ILE A 176 -1.06 13.50 -13.71
CA ILE A 176 -1.91 13.67 -14.90
C ILE A 176 -2.14 12.38 -15.70
N GLU A 177 -1.46 11.29 -15.34
CA GLU A 177 -1.46 10.02 -16.11
C GLU A 177 -2.31 8.91 -15.48
N GLY A 178 -3.17 9.23 -14.51
CA GLY A 178 -4.10 8.27 -13.93
C GLY A 178 -3.49 7.24 -12.98
N HIS A 179 -2.34 7.51 -12.37
CA HIS A 179 -1.69 6.60 -11.42
C HIS A 179 -2.51 6.27 -10.16
N THR A 180 -3.44 7.15 -9.77
CA THR A 180 -4.34 6.94 -8.62
C THR A 180 -5.62 6.18 -8.97
N LEU A 181 -5.78 5.77 -10.23
CA LEU A 181 -6.96 5.00 -10.64
C LEU A 181 -6.97 3.61 -9.99
N ALA A 182 -8.17 3.15 -9.64
CA ALA A 182 -8.40 1.83 -9.05
C ALA A 182 -9.27 0.96 -9.98
N PRO A 183 -8.81 0.60 -11.19
CA PRO A 183 -9.62 -0.15 -12.15
C PRO A 183 -10.08 -1.51 -11.64
N ASN A 184 -9.41 -2.09 -10.64
CA ASN A 184 -9.80 -3.36 -10.02
C ASN A 184 -10.38 -3.20 -8.60
N GLY A 185 -10.72 -1.97 -8.18
CA GLY A 185 -11.01 -1.65 -6.78
C GLY A 185 -9.77 -1.79 -5.90
N GLY A 186 -9.96 -2.33 -4.70
CA GLY A 186 -8.92 -2.56 -3.71
C GLY A 186 -8.78 -1.44 -2.69
N VAL A 187 -7.60 -1.28 -2.11
CA VAL A 187 -7.36 -0.31 -1.04
C VAL A 187 -6.48 0.83 -1.54
N CYS A 188 -6.98 2.05 -1.37
CA CYS A 188 -6.17 3.25 -1.50
C CYS A 188 -5.42 3.48 -0.19
N ILE A 189 -4.08 3.50 -0.23
CA ILE A 189 -3.24 3.81 0.93
C ILE A 189 -2.72 5.23 0.79
N ASP A 190 -3.34 6.16 1.51
CA ASP A 190 -2.96 7.56 1.51
C ASP A 190 -1.90 7.86 2.57
N MET A 191 -0.71 8.24 2.10
CA MET A 191 0.44 8.52 2.94
C MET A 191 0.43 9.92 3.57
N THR A 192 -0.58 10.76 3.32
CA THR A 192 -0.65 12.16 3.78
C THR A 192 -0.46 12.34 5.29
N LEU A 193 -0.84 11.35 6.12
CA LEU A 193 -0.64 11.41 7.57
C LEU A 193 0.78 10.99 8.04
N MET A 194 1.63 10.50 7.15
CA MET A 194 3.04 10.20 7.36
C MET A 194 3.91 11.31 6.76
N ASN A 195 3.90 12.51 7.35
CA ASN A 195 4.52 13.72 6.80
C ASN A 195 5.68 14.28 7.64
N LYS A 196 6.29 13.49 8.52
CA LYS A 196 7.34 14.00 9.43
C LYS A 196 8.73 13.98 8.81
N ILE A 197 9.57 14.92 9.23
CA ILE A 197 11.02 14.87 9.06
C ILE A 197 11.61 14.05 10.20
N LYS A 198 12.40 13.01 9.86
CA LYS A 198 13.00 12.06 10.82
C LYS A 198 14.40 12.49 11.24
N SER A 199 15.21 12.96 10.29
CA SER A 199 16.53 13.51 10.56
C SER A 199 16.99 14.42 9.42
N LEU A 200 17.82 15.40 9.75
CA LEU A 200 18.52 16.27 8.80
C LEU A 200 20.00 16.18 9.12
N HIS A 201 20.84 15.82 8.14
CA HIS A 201 22.28 15.84 8.30
C HIS A 201 22.87 16.92 7.40
N VAL A 202 23.14 18.08 7.99
CA VAL A 202 23.54 19.30 7.26
C VAL A 202 24.88 19.14 6.56
N GLU A 203 25.83 18.44 7.20
CA GLU A 203 27.18 18.22 6.64
C GLU A 203 27.14 17.27 5.43
N ASP A 204 26.25 16.28 5.44
CA ASP A 204 26.09 15.29 4.38
C ASP A 204 25.07 15.72 3.31
N MET A 205 24.37 16.84 3.53
CA MET A 205 23.33 17.39 2.65
C MET A 205 22.19 16.43 2.34
N ASP A 206 21.77 15.63 3.32
CA ASP A 206 20.66 14.69 3.20
C ASP A 206 19.61 14.90 4.31
N VAL A 207 18.40 14.39 4.04
CA VAL A 207 17.27 14.46 4.95
C VAL A 207 16.46 13.17 4.86
N VAL A 208 16.12 12.60 6.01
CA VAL A 208 15.25 11.43 6.11
C VAL A 208 13.86 11.91 6.44
N VAL A 209 12.89 11.57 5.61
CA VAL A 209 11.50 12.03 5.72
C VAL A 209 10.52 10.87 5.57
N GLU A 210 9.29 11.08 6.03
CA GLU A 210 8.16 10.20 5.76
C GLU A 210 7.55 10.49 4.38
N PRO A 211 6.92 9.50 3.72
CA PRO A 211 6.56 9.58 2.31
C PRO A 211 5.46 10.58 1.96
N GLY A 212 4.69 11.05 2.95
CA GLY A 212 3.62 12.03 2.78
C GLY A 212 4.07 13.48 2.84
N ILE A 213 5.36 13.77 3.07
CA ILE A 213 5.82 15.15 3.20
C ILE A 213 5.75 15.89 1.85
N GLY A 214 5.21 17.12 1.88
CA GLY A 214 5.20 18.01 0.72
C GLY A 214 6.56 18.69 0.54
N TRP A 215 6.99 18.89 -0.72
CA TRP A 215 8.28 19.54 -1.01
C TRP A 215 8.34 21.00 -0.53
N ILE A 216 7.20 21.71 -0.51
CA ILE A 216 7.09 23.08 0.01
C ILE A 216 7.34 23.09 1.53
N GLU A 217 6.63 22.24 2.28
CA GLU A 217 6.80 22.08 3.73
C GLU A 217 8.24 21.70 4.09
N LEU A 218 8.84 20.78 3.31
CA LEU A 218 10.24 20.43 3.47
C LEU A 218 11.16 21.64 3.25
N ASN A 219 10.94 22.44 2.21
CA ASN A 219 11.75 23.63 1.94
C ASN A 219 11.58 24.73 3.01
N GLU A 220 10.39 24.90 3.57
CA GLU A 220 10.17 25.78 4.71
C GLU A 220 11.01 25.36 5.92
N TYR A 221 11.08 24.06 6.19
CA TYR A 221 11.92 23.51 7.27
C TYR A 221 13.42 23.67 7.00
N LEU A 222 13.88 23.51 5.75
CA LEU A 222 15.30 23.57 5.40
C LEU A 222 15.88 25.00 5.36
N LYS A 223 15.02 26.00 5.14
CA LYS A 223 15.40 27.41 4.96
C LYS A 223 16.34 27.97 6.05
N PRO A 224 16.15 27.72 7.36
CA PRO A 224 17.04 28.24 8.41
C PRO A 224 18.47 27.68 8.34
N TYR A 225 18.67 26.53 7.70
CA TYR A 225 19.97 25.87 7.53
C TYR A 225 20.71 26.33 6.27
N GLY A 226 20.12 27.22 5.47
CA GLY A 226 20.65 27.60 4.16
C GLY A 226 20.59 26.48 3.13
N LEU A 227 19.76 25.47 3.37
CA LEU A 227 19.54 24.31 2.49
C LEU A 227 18.20 24.45 1.76
N PHE A 228 18.09 23.77 0.61
CA PHE A 228 16.84 23.64 -0.12
C PHE A 228 16.82 22.30 -0.89
N PHE A 229 15.63 21.72 -1.03
CA PHE A 229 15.36 20.59 -1.89
C PHE A 229 14.99 21.12 -3.29
N PRO A 230 15.82 20.87 -4.32
CA PRO A 230 15.74 21.56 -5.61
C PRO A 230 14.65 21.03 -6.55
N LEU A 231 13.81 20.09 -6.11
CA LEU A 231 12.73 19.58 -6.95
C LEU A 231 11.53 20.54 -6.91
N ASP A 232 11.18 21.07 -8.08
CA ASP A 232 9.99 21.89 -8.31
C ASP A 232 9.18 21.26 -9.46
N PRO A 233 8.33 20.26 -9.18
CA PRO A 233 7.48 19.64 -10.18
C PRO A 233 6.24 20.52 -10.41
N GLY A 234 6.34 21.53 -11.28
CA GLY A 234 5.19 22.36 -11.68
C GLY A 234 5.54 23.67 -12.35
#